data_AF-A0A6B9FCX3-F1
#
_entry.id   AF-A0A6B9FCX3-F1
#
_cell.length_a   1.000
_cell.length_b   1.000
_cell.length_c   1.000
_cell.angle_alpha   90.00
_cell.angle_beta   90.00
_cell.angle_gamma   90.00
#
_symmetry.space_group_name_H-M   'P 1'
#
loop_
_entity.id
_entity.type
_entity.pdbx_description
1 polymer ?
#
loop_
_entity_poly.entity_id
_entity_poly.type
_entity_poly.pdbx_seq_one_letter_code
_entity_poly.pdbx_strand_id
1 'polypeptide(L)'
;MSTDDGAGPPADGDEDLSEMGVGDGREKHLLVVTAAGKQFDHEKVFLRHTETEYLVCADPDFPPAETTRYRKSDLHRAEITQHHSNCFITTATAGEGPTLDSLRGFRADVMAPTRSGRALLRVYEAVSPPIAATLARHPDAGPTRAVRWLVDACGSLADRRDRTGAVGRALLSVVLIALYVVGVVVAAAGHVWLRGRERVGSTPN
;
A
#
# COMPACT_ATOMS: atom_id res chain seq x y z
N MET A 1 33.72 -5.41 -60.70
CA MET A 1 33.15 -4.18 -60.11
C MET A 1 31.66 -4.24 -60.39
N SER A 2 30.74 -4.35 -59.43
CA SER A 2 30.80 -3.99 -58.02
C SER A 2 30.01 -4.99 -57.18
N THR A 3 30.58 -5.34 -56.02
CA THR A 3 29.86 -5.82 -54.85
C THR A 3 29.07 -4.65 -54.26
N ASP A 4 27.80 -4.85 -53.93
CA ASP A 4 27.08 -3.98 -53.02
C ASP A 4 26.66 -4.82 -51.82
N ASP A 5 27.24 -4.45 -50.69
CA ASP A 5 27.19 -5.12 -49.40
C ASP A 5 25.94 -4.73 -48.62
N GLY A 6 25.48 -5.66 -47.79
CA GLY A 6 24.25 -5.55 -47.04
C GLY A 6 24.19 -4.42 -46.00
N ALA A 7 22.96 -4.08 -45.65
CA ALA A 7 22.58 -3.60 -44.34
C ALA A 7 21.09 -3.93 -44.14
N GLY A 8 20.82 -5.15 -43.67
CA GLY A 8 19.53 -5.44 -43.05
C GLY A 8 19.34 -4.56 -41.82
N PRO A 9 18.12 -4.12 -41.50
CA PRO A 9 17.88 -3.30 -40.31
C PRO A 9 18.37 -4.06 -39.05
N PRO A 10 18.92 -3.34 -38.06
CA PRO A 10 19.34 -3.96 -36.81
C PRO A 10 18.12 -4.65 -36.20
N ALA A 11 18.27 -5.93 -35.86
CA ALA A 11 17.31 -6.63 -35.03
C ALA A 11 17.20 -5.85 -33.72
N ASP A 12 16.06 -5.20 -33.51
CA ASP A 12 15.67 -4.66 -32.21
C ASP A 12 15.87 -5.78 -31.19
N GLY A 13 16.72 -5.50 -30.20
CA GLY A 13 17.05 -6.45 -29.16
C GLY A 13 15.79 -6.91 -28.47
N ASP A 14 15.54 -8.20 -28.54
CA ASP A 14 14.90 -8.92 -27.45
C ASP A 14 15.78 -8.69 -26.21
N GLU A 15 15.61 -7.53 -25.54
CA GLU A 15 15.99 -7.41 -24.14
C GLU A 15 15.22 -8.51 -23.42
N ASP A 16 15.95 -9.54 -23.03
CA ASP A 16 15.45 -10.80 -22.53
C ASP A 16 14.47 -10.54 -21.38
N LEU A 17 13.17 -10.56 -21.70
CA LEU A 17 12.09 -10.26 -20.77
C LEU A 17 12.13 -11.19 -19.54
N SER A 18 12.83 -12.32 -19.65
CA SER A 18 13.09 -13.26 -18.55
C SER A 18 14.01 -12.70 -17.47
N GLU A 19 14.95 -11.81 -17.83
CA GLU A 19 15.88 -11.16 -16.89
C GLU A 19 15.23 -10.01 -16.12
N MET A 20 14.25 -9.32 -16.73
CA MET A 20 13.55 -8.21 -16.07
C MET A 20 12.68 -8.67 -14.89
N GLY A 21 12.18 -9.91 -14.95
CA GLY A 21 11.27 -10.49 -13.95
C GLY A 21 9.89 -9.83 -13.92
N VAL A 22 8.90 -10.53 -13.37
CA VAL A 22 7.52 -10.04 -13.24
C VAL A 22 7.31 -9.47 -11.84
N GLY A 23 6.72 -8.28 -11.73
CA GLY A 23 6.37 -7.68 -10.44
C GLY A 23 5.03 -6.98 -10.52
N ASP A 24 4.38 -6.79 -9.37
CA ASP A 24 3.07 -6.10 -9.28
C ASP A 24 3.19 -4.60 -9.01
N GLY A 25 4.43 -4.07 -8.99
CA GLY A 25 4.71 -2.64 -8.76
C GLY A 25 4.34 -2.15 -7.36
N ARG A 26 4.13 -3.04 -6.39
CA ARG A 26 3.70 -2.70 -5.04
C ARG A 26 4.85 -2.88 -4.04
N GLU A 27 4.92 -1.98 -3.07
CA GLU A 27 5.87 -2.06 -1.96
C GLU A 27 5.52 -3.25 -1.04
N LYS A 28 6.55 -3.99 -0.65
CA LYS A 28 6.47 -5.21 0.15
C LYS A 28 7.54 -5.18 1.22
N HIS A 29 7.19 -5.78 2.34
CA HIS A 29 8.12 -6.28 3.33
C HIS A 29 8.51 -7.73 2.96
N LEU A 30 9.80 -7.98 2.84
CA LEU A 30 10.36 -9.27 2.46
C LEU A 30 11.32 -9.75 3.54
N LEU A 31 10.98 -10.89 4.14
CA LEU A 31 11.90 -11.63 4.99
C LEU A 31 12.47 -12.83 4.21
N VAL A 32 13.79 -12.90 4.08
CA VAL A 32 14.49 -13.99 3.41
C VAL A 32 15.31 -14.79 4.40
N VAL A 33 15.14 -16.10 4.42
CA VAL A 33 15.97 -17.06 5.17
C VAL A 33 16.70 -17.94 4.17
N THR A 34 18.03 -17.87 4.14
CA THR A 34 18.86 -18.70 3.26
C THR A 34 18.92 -20.15 3.75
N ALA A 35 19.32 -21.07 2.87
CA ALA A 35 19.56 -22.47 3.23
C ALA A 35 20.63 -22.63 4.34
N ALA A 36 21.55 -21.66 4.45
CA ALA A 36 22.54 -21.59 5.53
C ALA A 36 21.98 -21.01 6.85
N GLY A 37 20.68 -20.69 6.90
CA GLY A 37 20.02 -20.12 8.09
C GLY A 37 20.25 -18.62 8.29
N LYS A 38 20.84 -17.91 7.33
CA LYS A 38 21.02 -16.45 7.43
C LYS A 38 19.71 -15.74 7.10
N GLN A 39 19.30 -14.83 7.97
CA GLN A 39 18.09 -14.03 7.82
C GLN A 39 18.42 -12.63 7.28
N PHE A 40 17.63 -12.16 6.32
CA PHE A 40 17.66 -10.81 5.78
C PHE A 40 16.25 -10.25 5.84
N ASP A 41 16.12 -9.03 6.34
CA ASP A 41 14.85 -8.34 6.50
C ASP A 41 14.84 -7.06 5.67
N HIS A 42 13.88 -6.96 4.75
CA HIS A 42 13.70 -5.84 3.84
C HIS A 42 12.34 -5.21 4.08
N GLU A 43 12.30 -4.03 4.68
CA GLU A 43 11.02 -3.38 4.96
C GLU A 43 10.37 -2.83 3.69
N LYS A 44 10.98 -1.86 3.00
CA LYS A 44 10.30 -1.09 1.93
C LYS A 44 10.89 -1.36 0.56
N VAL A 45 10.53 -2.51 -0.01
CA VAL A 45 11.10 -2.95 -1.29
C VAL A 45 10.03 -3.34 -2.29
N PHE A 46 10.34 -3.16 -3.56
CA PHE A 46 9.65 -3.76 -4.68
C PHE A 46 10.26 -5.13 -4.95
N LEU A 47 9.40 -6.06 -5.36
CA LEU A 47 9.79 -7.42 -5.70
C LEU A 47 9.44 -7.70 -7.16
N ARG A 48 10.41 -8.20 -7.92
CA ARG A 48 10.17 -8.94 -9.17
C ARG A 48 10.60 -10.39 -8.99
N HIS A 49 9.91 -11.31 -9.63
CA HIS A 49 10.30 -12.71 -9.69
C HIS A 49 10.66 -13.12 -11.12
N THR A 50 11.79 -13.77 -11.29
CA THR A 50 12.08 -14.54 -12.50
C THR A 50 11.72 -16.00 -12.24
N GLU A 51 12.00 -16.89 -13.17
CA GLU A 51 11.88 -18.33 -12.93
C GLU A 51 12.75 -18.76 -11.74
N THR A 52 13.99 -18.26 -11.68
CA THR A 52 15.05 -18.74 -10.79
C THR A 52 15.39 -17.81 -9.62
N GLU A 53 15.01 -16.54 -9.69
CA GLU A 53 15.44 -15.50 -8.73
C GLU A 53 14.28 -14.65 -8.20
N TYR A 54 14.47 -14.11 -7.00
CA TYR A 54 13.79 -12.92 -6.52
C TYR A 54 14.71 -11.71 -6.68
N LEU A 55 14.22 -10.70 -7.39
CA LEU A 55 14.86 -9.39 -7.52
C LEU A 55 14.20 -8.46 -6.51
N VAL A 56 15.00 -7.83 -5.67
CA VAL A 56 14.56 -7.00 -4.54
C VAL A 56 15.24 -5.65 -4.63
N CYS A 57 14.47 -4.56 -4.70
CA CYS A 57 15.02 -3.22 -4.75
C CYS A 57 14.12 -2.22 -4.03
N ALA A 58 14.69 -1.17 -3.43
CA ALA A 58 13.90 -0.06 -2.89
C ALA A 58 13.33 0.85 -3.99
N ASP A 59 13.92 0.82 -5.18
CA ASP A 59 13.50 1.59 -6.35
C ASP A 59 12.64 0.70 -7.29
N PRO A 60 11.43 1.14 -7.70
CA PRO A 60 10.56 0.38 -8.59
C PRO A 60 11.11 0.16 -10.01
N ASP A 61 12.13 0.92 -10.41
CA ASP A 61 12.81 0.79 -11.70
C ASP A 61 13.92 -0.28 -11.69
N PHE A 62 14.28 -0.82 -10.52
CA PHE A 62 15.28 -1.88 -10.34
C PHE A 62 16.65 -1.56 -10.99
N PRO A 63 17.33 -0.46 -10.59
CA PRO A 63 18.68 -0.19 -11.06
C PRO A 63 19.61 -1.37 -10.70
N PRO A 64 20.44 -1.87 -11.64
CA PRO A 64 21.25 -3.08 -11.42
C PRO A 64 22.18 -3.01 -10.20
N ALA A 65 22.71 -1.82 -9.90
CA ALA A 65 23.65 -1.60 -8.80
C ALA A 65 22.98 -1.68 -7.40
N GLU A 66 21.67 -1.46 -7.32
CA GLU A 66 20.92 -1.43 -6.04
C GLU A 66 19.97 -2.62 -5.91
N THR A 67 19.87 -3.44 -6.96
CA THR A 67 19.01 -4.62 -6.97
C THR A 67 19.70 -5.80 -6.31
N THR A 68 19.16 -6.23 -5.18
CA THR A 68 19.58 -7.46 -4.50
C THR A 68 18.92 -8.66 -5.17
N ARG A 69 19.71 -9.66 -5.52
CA ARG A 69 19.23 -10.90 -6.15
C ARG A 69 19.32 -12.08 -5.20
N TYR A 70 18.22 -12.78 -5.02
CA TYR A 70 18.16 -14.02 -4.26
C TYR A 70 17.80 -15.19 -5.18
N ARG A 71 18.72 -16.14 -5.34
CA ARG A 71 18.43 -17.39 -6.05
C ARG A 71 17.50 -18.25 -5.21
N LYS A 72 16.38 -18.68 -5.80
CA LYS A 72 15.36 -19.48 -5.09
C LYS A 72 15.91 -20.82 -4.57
N SER A 73 16.90 -21.40 -5.26
CA SER A 73 17.60 -22.62 -4.84
C SER A 73 18.34 -22.45 -3.52
N ASP A 74 18.75 -21.23 -3.20
CA ASP A 74 19.61 -20.94 -2.04
C ASP A 74 18.78 -20.47 -0.84
N LEU A 75 17.44 -20.43 -0.99
CA LEU A 75 16.50 -20.02 0.04
C LEU A 75 15.86 -21.22 0.71
N HIS A 76 15.84 -21.19 2.05
CA HIS A 76 14.97 -22.07 2.82
C HIS A 76 13.53 -21.54 2.80
N ARG A 77 13.35 -20.22 2.96
CA ARG A 77 12.05 -19.57 2.97
C ARG A 77 12.16 -18.11 2.55
N ALA A 78 11.17 -17.63 1.81
CA ALA A 78 10.91 -16.21 1.61
C ALA A 78 9.49 -15.90 2.09
N GLU A 79 9.35 -15.00 3.04
CA GLU A 79 8.05 -14.46 3.47
C GLU A 79 7.85 -13.10 2.83
N ILE A 80 6.90 -13.03 1.92
CA ILE A 80 6.57 -11.82 1.19
C ILE A 80 5.25 -11.31 1.75
N THR A 81 5.34 -10.28 2.58
CA THR A 81 4.16 -9.56 3.07
C THR A 81 4.08 -8.26 2.31
N GLN A 82 2.98 -8.02 1.60
CA GLN A 82 2.78 -6.70 1.04
C GLN A 82 2.75 -5.71 2.21
N HIS A 83 3.51 -4.61 2.13
CA HIS A 83 3.30 -3.51 3.05
C HIS A 83 1.95 -2.94 2.70
N HIS A 84 0.92 -3.48 3.34
CA HIS A 84 -0.40 -2.90 3.32
C HIS A 84 -0.20 -1.46 3.78
N SER A 85 -0.59 -0.52 2.93
CA SER A 85 -0.72 0.87 3.34
C SER A 85 -1.42 0.86 4.70
N ASN A 86 -0.73 1.38 5.72
CA ASN A 86 -1.16 1.22 7.10
C ASN A 86 -2.46 2.01 7.33
N CYS A 87 -3.60 1.45 6.97
CA CYS A 87 -4.93 2.04 7.11
C CYS A 87 -5.43 1.89 8.56
N PHE A 88 -4.64 2.38 9.52
CA PHE A 88 -4.82 2.14 10.96
C PHE A 88 -6.25 2.41 11.45
N ILE A 89 -6.84 3.55 11.05
CA ILE A 89 -8.22 3.91 11.45
C ILE A 89 -9.22 2.91 10.88
N THR A 90 -9.08 2.58 9.59
CA THR A 90 -9.98 1.65 8.89
C THR A 90 -9.90 0.27 9.51
N THR A 91 -8.70 -0.27 9.75
CA THR A 91 -8.50 -1.57 10.41
C THR A 91 -9.10 -1.56 11.82
N ALA A 92 -8.89 -0.50 12.60
CA ALA A 92 -9.44 -0.40 13.96
C ALA A 92 -10.98 -0.37 13.98
N THR A 93 -11.61 0.21 12.95
CA THR A 93 -13.07 0.32 12.91
C THR A 93 -13.76 -0.82 12.17
N ALA A 94 -13.24 -1.28 11.04
CA ALA A 94 -13.89 -2.24 10.16
C ALA A 94 -13.22 -3.63 10.14
N GLY A 95 -12.04 -3.77 10.75
CA GLY A 95 -11.26 -5.00 10.69
C GLY A 95 -10.59 -5.21 9.33
N GLU A 96 -9.98 -6.38 9.16
CA GLU A 96 -9.45 -6.83 7.87
C GLU A 96 -10.59 -7.36 6.98
N GLY A 97 -10.46 -7.22 5.66
CA GLY A 97 -11.43 -7.73 4.70
C GLY A 97 -11.55 -6.90 3.41
N PRO A 98 -12.52 -7.22 2.53
CA PRO A 98 -12.63 -6.65 1.19
C PRO A 98 -12.67 -5.10 1.18
N THR A 99 -13.41 -4.48 2.10
CA THR A 99 -13.48 -3.01 2.24
C THR A 99 -12.09 -2.39 2.41
N LEU A 100 -11.25 -3.01 3.24
CA LEU A 100 -9.92 -2.52 3.54
C LEU A 100 -8.99 -2.70 2.33
N ASP A 101 -9.13 -3.81 1.61
CA ASP A 101 -8.37 -4.08 0.39
C ASP A 101 -8.70 -3.08 -0.73
N SER A 102 -9.97 -2.75 -0.94
CA SER A 102 -10.40 -1.73 -1.90
C SER A 102 -9.85 -0.35 -1.57
N LEU A 103 -9.85 0.04 -0.29
CA LEU A 103 -9.29 1.32 0.15
C LEU A 103 -7.75 1.36 0.05
N ARG A 104 -7.08 0.24 0.34
CA ARG A 104 -5.63 0.09 0.13
C ARG A 104 -5.28 0.21 -1.35
N GLY A 105 -6.04 -0.44 -2.23
CA GLY A 105 -5.90 -0.34 -3.68
C GLY A 105 -6.07 1.10 -4.17
N PHE A 106 -7.16 1.77 -3.77
CA PHE A 106 -7.37 3.18 -4.08
C PHE A 106 -6.20 4.08 -3.67
N ARG A 107 -5.68 3.88 -2.45
CA ARG A 107 -4.54 4.65 -1.95
C ARG A 107 -3.28 4.42 -2.78
N ALA A 108 -3.00 3.18 -3.16
CA ALA A 108 -1.88 2.83 -4.02
C ALA A 108 -2.02 3.42 -5.43
N ASP A 109 -3.21 3.40 -6.01
CA ASP A 109 -3.43 3.80 -7.41
C ASP A 109 -3.60 5.31 -7.60
N VAL A 110 -4.07 6.03 -6.58
CA VAL A 110 -4.43 7.46 -6.72
C VAL A 110 -3.55 8.35 -5.87
N MET A 111 -3.31 7.97 -4.61
CA MET A 111 -2.64 8.87 -3.67
C MET A 111 -1.12 8.69 -3.73
N ALA A 112 -0.62 7.46 -3.71
CA ALA A 112 0.81 7.19 -3.74
C ALA A 112 1.55 7.75 -4.98
N PRO A 113 0.97 7.78 -6.20
CA PRO A 113 1.67 8.29 -7.38
C PRO A 113 1.89 9.81 -7.33
N THR A 114 1.05 10.56 -6.61
CA THR A 114 1.10 12.03 -6.58
C THR A 114 1.89 12.57 -5.38
N ARG A 115 2.59 13.70 -5.56
CA ARG A 115 3.34 14.34 -4.46
C ARG A 115 2.42 14.77 -3.31
N SER A 116 1.27 15.37 -3.64
CA SER A 116 0.26 15.80 -2.67
C SER A 116 -0.39 14.62 -1.96
N GLY A 117 -0.71 13.55 -2.69
CA GLY A 117 -1.21 12.32 -2.11
C GLY A 117 -0.19 11.74 -1.11
N ARG A 118 1.07 11.55 -1.50
CA ARG A 118 2.14 11.09 -0.57
C ARG A 118 2.27 11.96 0.68
N ALA A 119 2.17 13.29 0.56
CA ALA A 119 2.21 14.17 1.72
C ALA A 119 1.03 13.90 2.67
N LEU A 120 -0.19 13.77 2.14
CA LEU A 120 -1.38 13.43 2.92
C LEU A 120 -1.26 12.05 3.58
N LEU A 121 -0.69 11.07 2.88
CA LEU A 121 -0.44 9.73 3.40
C LEU A 121 0.52 9.74 4.61
N ARG A 122 1.59 10.55 4.56
CA ARG A 122 2.53 10.73 5.68
C ARG A 122 1.88 11.38 6.89
N VAL A 123 1.07 12.42 6.68
CA VAL A 123 0.31 13.06 7.77
C VAL A 123 -0.61 12.05 8.41
N TYR A 124 -1.35 11.29 7.61
CA TYR A 124 -2.22 10.23 8.10
C TYR A 124 -1.46 9.21 8.95
N GLU A 125 -0.35 8.67 8.45
CA GLU A 125 0.46 7.69 9.19
C GLU A 125 1.00 8.24 10.51
N ALA A 126 1.35 9.51 10.57
CA ALA A 126 1.84 10.14 11.79
C ALA A 126 0.75 10.28 12.87
N VAL A 127 -0.50 10.59 12.47
CA VAL A 127 -1.58 10.92 13.42
C VAL A 127 -2.51 9.76 13.72
N SER A 128 -2.65 8.81 12.80
CA SER A 128 -3.65 7.74 12.88
C SER A 128 -3.40 6.66 13.94
N PRO A 129 -2.17 6.27 14.34
CA PRO A 129 -1.97 5.22 15.34
C PRO A 129 -2.65 5.50 16.70
N PRO A 130 -2.46 6.67 17.36
CA PRO A 130 -3.15 6.94 18.62
C PRO A 130 -4.67 7.09 18.45
N ILE A 131 -5.13 7.56 17.29
CA ILE A 131 -6.56 7.65 16.96
C ILE A 131 -7.16 6.25 16.88
N ALA A 132 -6.55 5.37 16.09
CA ALA A 132 -6.94 3.98 15.91
C ALA A 132 -6.98 3.22 17.23
N ALA A 133 -5.95 3.37 18.08
CA ALA A 133 -5.91 2.76 19.40
C ALA A 133 -7.08 3.20 20.31
N THR A 134 -7.51 4.46 20.23
CA THR A 134 -8.69 4.92 20.97
C THR A 134 -9.97 4.34 20.39
N LEU A 135 -10.16 4.35 19.07
CA LEU A 135 -11.37 3.81 18.45
C LEU A 135 -11.52 2.30 18.72
N ALA A 136 -10.42 1.54 18.67
CA ALA A 136 -10.41 0.10 18.97
C ALA A 136 -10.82 -0.22 20.41
N ARG A 137 -10.50 0.66 21.37
CA ARG A 137 -10.93 0.52 22.78
C ARG A 137 -12.42 0.84 22.98
N HIS A 138 -13.03 1.57 22.04
CA HIS A 138 -14.42 2.05 22.12
C HIS A 138 -15.23 1.64 20.88
N PRO A 139 -15.36 0.34 20.58
CA PRO A 139 -16.00 -0.12 19.33
C PRO A 139 -17.47 0.30 19.20
N ASP A 140 -18.16 0.45 20.34
CA ASP A 140 -19.59 0.77 20.40
C ASP A 140 -19.89 2.27 20.57
N ALA A 141 -18.88 3.11 20.67
CA ALA A 141 -19.09 4.54 20.78
C ALA A 141 -19.64 5.13 19.47
N GLY A 142 -20.54 6.12 19.61
CA GLY A 142 -21.14 6.83 18.47
C GLY A 142 -20.11 7.29 17.42
N PRO A 143 -19.00 7.95 17.80
CA PRO A 143 -17.95 8.33 16.86
C PRO A 143 -17.31 7.15 16.13
N THR A 144 -17.04 6.04 16.82
CA THR A 144 -16.45 4.84 16.21
C THR A 144 -17.39 4.23 15.18
N ARG A 145 -18.71 4.17 15.49
CA ARG A 145 -19.73 3.71 14.53
C ARG A 145 -19.85 4.64 13.32
N ALA A 146 -19.77 5.96 13.53
CA ALA A 146 -19.80 6.93 12.43
C ALA A 146 -18.59 6.77 11.50
N VAL A 147 -17.39 6.56 12.04
CA VAL A 147 -16.18 6.28 11.26
C VAL A 147 -16.31 4.95 10.52
N ARG A 148 -16.81 3.89 11.16
CA ARG A 148 -17.08 2.59 10.50
C ARG A 148 -18.02 2.76 9.31
N TRP A 149 -19.14 3.46 9.49
CA TRP A 149 -20.09 3.71 8.41
C TRP A 149 -19.46 4.50 7.24
N LEU A 150 -18.63 5.51 7.53
CA LEU A 150 -17.89 6.25 6.50
C LEU A 150 -16.91 5.35 5.75
N VAL A 151 -16.20 4.48 6.45
CA VAL A 151 -15.27 3.50 5.88
C VAL A 151 -16.00 2.56 4.91
N ASP A 152 -17.15 2.02 5.31
CA ASP A 152 -17.94 1.11 4.47
C ASP A 152 -18.47 1.81 3.22
N ALA A 153 -18.90 3.07 3.35
CA ALA A 153 -19.30 3.90 2.23
C ALA A 153 -18.13 4.18 1.27
N CYS A 154 -16.93 4.44 1.81
CA CYS A 154 -15.73 4.64 1.00
C CYS A 154 -15.32 3.36 0.26
N GLY A 155 -15.37 2.19 0.91
CA GLY A 155 -15.08 0.90 0.26
C GLY A 155 -16.03 0.63 -0.89
N SER A 156 -17.32 0.83 -0.68
CA SER A 156 -18.35 0.68 -1.73
C SER A 156 -18.13 1.63 -2.92
N LEU A 157 -17.68 2.87 -2.65
CA LEU A 157 -17.36 3.84 -3.69
C LEU A 157 -16.07 3.49 -4.44
N ALA A 158 -15.05 2.95 -3.75
CA ALA A 158 -13.83 2.45 -4.37
C ALA A 158 -14.14 1.27 -5.32
N ASP A 159 -14.96 0.32 -4.89
CA ASP A 159 -15.40 -0.79 -5.75
C ASP A 159 -16.16 -0.30 -6.99
N ARG A 160 -17.00 0.74 -6.82
CA ARG A 160 -17.73 1.34 -7.93
C ARG A 160 -16.80 2.07 -8.91
N ARG A 161 -15.78 2.76 -8.40
CA ARG A 161 -14.77 3.47 -9.21
C ARG A 161 -14.11 2.54 -10.22
N ASP A 162 -13.77 1.33 -9.78
CA ASP A 162 -13.04 0.38 -10.63
C ASP A 162 -13.89 -0.13 -11.80
N ARG A 163 -15.22 -0.13 -11.63
CA ARG A 163 -16.21 -0.53 -12.66
C ARG A 163 -16.65 0.62 -13.57
N THR A 164 -16.18 1.85 -13.35
CA THR A 164 -16.60 3.03 -14.13
C THR A 164 -15.58 3.43 -15.20
N GLY A 165 -16.08 4.06 -16.28
CA GLY A 165 -15.25 4.67 -17.33
C GLY A 165 -14.41 5.84 -16.81
N ALA A 166 -13.43 6.29 -17.62
CA ALA A 166 -12.36 7.20 -17.19
C ALA A 166 -12.84 8.48 -16.48
N VAL A 167 -13.88 9.16 -16.99
CA VAL A 167 -14.43 10.37 -16.38
C VAL A 167 -15.08 10.09 -15.02
N GLY A 168 -15.86 9.00 -14.93
CA GLY A 168 -16.47 8.56 -13.67
C GLY A 168 -15.43 8.17 -12.63
N ARG A 169 -14.36 7.50 -13.07
CA ARG A 169 -13.22 7.13 -12.22
C ARG A 169 -12.51 8.35 -11.63
N ALA A 170 -12.29 9.41 -12.42
CA ALA A 170 -11.67 10.64 -11.96
C ALA A 170 -12.53 11.36 -10.90
N LEU A 171 -13.83 11.53 -11.17
CA LEU A 171 -14.77 12.15 -10.23
C LEU A 171 -14.87 11.37 -8.91
N LEU A 172 -15.02 10.04 -8.98
CA LEU A 172 -15.05 9.19 -7.79
C LEU A 172 -13.73 9.23 -7.02
N SER A 173 -12.60 9.41 -7.69
CA SER A 173 -11.31 9.58 -7.03
C SER A 173 -11.25 10.87 -6.20
N VAL A 174 -11.77 11.98 -6.74
CA VAL A 174 -11.86 13.25 -6.00
C VAL A 174 -12.79 13.12 -4.79
N VAL A 175 -13.95 12.49 -4.97
CA VAL A 175 -14.90 12.23 -3.88
C VAL A 175 -14.26 11.37 -2.79
N LEU A 176 -13.54 10.31 -3.16
CA LEU A 176 -12.85 9.44 -2.21
C LEU A 176 -11.72 10.17 -1.46
N ILE A 177 -10.96 11.07 -2.11
CA ILE A 177 -9.97 11.91 -1.41
C ILE A 177 -10.66 12.82 -0.40
N ALA A 178 -11.78 13.46 -0.78
CA ALA A 178 -12.53 14.32 0.13
C ALA A 178 -13.06 13.54 1.33
N LEU A 179 -13.64 12.36 1.10
CA LEU A 179 -14.13 11.48 2.16
C LEU A 179 -13.00 10.95 3.05
N TYR A 180 -11.83 10.68 2.49
CA TYR A 180 -10.65 10.31 3.26
C TYR A 180 -10.29 11.40 4.28
N VAL A 181 -10.22 12.66 3.85
CA VAL A 181 -9.94 13.79 4.75
C VAL A 181 -11.03 13.94 5.81
N VAL A 182 -12.31 13.85 5.42
CA VAL A 182 -13.44 13.91 6.36
C VAL A 182 -13.36 12.79 7.40
N GLY A 183 -13.09 11.55 6.97
CA GLY A 183 -12.96 10.40 7.85
C GLY A 183 -11.85 10.59 8.90
N VAL A 184 -10.71 11.14 8.49
CA VAL A 184 -9.60 11.46 9.41
C VAL A 184 -10.00 12.52 10.43
N VAL A 185 -10.68 13.59 10.00
CA VAL A 185 -11.14 14.66 10.90
C VAL A 185 -12.16 14.14 11.90
N VAL A 186 -13.15 13.36 11.45
CA VAL A 186 -14.16 12.75 12.32
C VAL A 186 -13.52 11.79 13.33
N ALA A 187 -12.57 10.97 12.88
CA ALA A 187 -11.82 10.06 13.76
C ALA A 187 -10.99 10.81 14.81
N ALA A 188 -10.31 11.90 14.41
CA ALA A 188 -9.54 12.75 15.33
C ALA A 188 -10.45 13.43 16.37
N ALA A 189 -11.58 13.98 15.95
CA ALA A 189 -12.57 14.58 16.86
C ALA A 189 -13.13 13.54 17.85
N GLY A 190 -13.47 12.35 17.35
CA GLY A 190 -13.90 11.21 18.16
C GLY A 190 -12.84 10.80 19.18
N HIS A 191 -11.57 10.72 18.77
CA HIS A 191 -10.44 10.44 19.65
C HIS A 191 -10.33 11.45 20.79
N VAL A 192 -10.39 12.75 20.49
CA VAL A 192 -10.30 13.82 21.50
C VAL A 192 -11.47 13.74 22.48
N TRP A 193 -12.69 13.53 21.98
CA TRP A 193 -13.89 13.42 22.81
C TRP A 193 -13.84 12.20 23.74
N LEU A 194 -13.47 11.02 23.22
CA LEU A 194 -13.34 9.80 24.00
C LEU A 194 -12.25 9.90 25.07
N ARG A 195 -11.08 10.45 24.71
CA ARG A 195 -10.00 10.73 25.68
C ARG A 195 -10.44 11.72 26.76
N GLY A 196 -11.25 12.73 26.41
CA GLY A 196 -11.83 13.65 27.38
C GLY A 196 -12.75 12.94 28.38
N ARG A 197 -13.63 12.05 27.89
CA ARG A 197 -14.51 11.25 28.74
C ARG A 197 -13.75 10.30 29.67
N GLU A 198 -12.70 9.65 29.18
CA GLU A 198 -11.84 8.79 29.99
C GLU A 198 -11.25 9.56 31.19
N ARG A 199 -10.79 10.81 30.96
CA ARG A 199 -10.20 11.65 32.03
C ARG A 199 -11.23 12.12 33.06
N VAL A 200 -12.42 12.51 32.63
CA VAL A 200 -13.51 12.96 33.54
C VAL A 200 -14.09 11.79 34.35
N GLY A 201 -14.14 10.59 33.76
CA GLY A 201 -14.57 9.37 34.46
C GLY A 201 -13.51 8.77 35.39
N SER A 202 -12.25 9.22 35.29
CA SER A 202 -11.14 8.75 36.13
C SER A 202 -10.83 9.66 37.31
N THR A 203 -11.69 10.64 37.62
CA THR A 203 -11.54 11.48 38.82
C THR A 203 -11.71 10.58 40.06
N PRO A 204 -10.67 10.36 40.88
CA PRO A 204 -10.82 9.62 42.12
C PRO A 204 -11.61 10.47 43.12
N ASN A 205 -12.58 9.84 43.79
CA ASN A 205 -13.21 10.38 45.02
C ASN A 205 -12.15 10.62 46.09
#